data_AF-A0AAV8RQW8-F1
#
_entry.id   AF-A0AAV8RQW8-F1
#
_cell.length_a   1.000
_cell.length_b   1.000
_cell.length_c   1.000
_cell.angle_alpha   90.00
_cell.angle_beta   90.00
_cell.angle_gamma   90.00
#
_symmetry.space_group_name_H-M   'P 1'
#
loop_
_entity.id
_entity.type
_entity.pdbx_description
1 polymer ?
#
loop_
_entity_poly.entity_id
_entity_poly.type
_entity_poly.pdbx_seq_one_letter_code
_entity_poly.pdbx_strand_id
1 'polypeptide(L)'
;MERMVRSCLQSVLKMVNSVAAFVGVGLILYSLWMINDWFRQTHAFPTAGAWFIYTSFGLGVSLCLITCFGHLAAETANCHGLACYMSLVFLLVMLEAAVAADVILNRDWEEDIPEDQTGRFNEFKNFIRSNDELCRWIGSVIVAAQAMSLFLAMILRALVPDMPPYQNDSLNVR
;
A
#
# COMPACT_ATOMS: atom_id res chain seq x y z
N MET A 1 -25.72 19.87 -2.45
CA MET A 1 -25.63 18.43 -2.17
C MET A 1 -24.33 17.83 -2.69
N GLU A 2 -23.99 18.00 -3.97
CA GLU A 2 -22.76 17.46 -4.59
C GLU A 2 -21.45 17.81 -3.86
N ARG A 3 -21.26 19.07 -3.42
CA ARG A 3 -20.07 19.48 -2.65
C ARG A 3 -19.93 18.71 -1.32
N MET A 4 -21.04 18.47 -0.63
CA MET A 4 -21.04 17.72 0.64
C MET A 4 -20.71 16.24 0.41
N VAL A 5 -21.25 15.65 -0.66
CA VAL A 5 -20.93 14.26 -1.07
C VAL A 5 -19.45 14.14 -1.42
N ARG A 6 -18.88 15.10 -2.16
CA ARG A 6 -17.45 15.13 -2.47
C ARG A 6 -16.58 15.17 -1.23
N SER A 7 -16.87 16.07 -0.29
CA SER A 7 -16.13 16.17 0.98
C SER A 7 -16.25 14.90 1.83
N CYS A 8 -17.44 14.28 1.85
CA CYS A 8 -17.64 12.99 2.51
C CYS A 8 -16.77 11.90 1.90
N LEU A 9 -16.80 11.74 0.56
CA LEU A 9 -15.99 10.75 -0.15
C LEU A 9 -14.48 10.98 0.05
N GLN A 10 -14.02 12.23 0.00
CA GLN A 10 -12.64 12.60 0.30
C GLN A 10 -12.24 12.20 1.72
N SER A 11 -13.09 12.46 2.72
CA SER A 11 -12.82 12.10 4.11
C SER A 11 -12.77 10.58 4.30
N VAL A 12 -13.70 9.83 3.69
CA VAL A 12 -13.72 8.37 3.78
C VAL A 12 -12.49 7.78 3.08
N LEU A 13 -12.13 8.28 1.89
CA LEU A 13 -10.93 7.84 1.18
C LEU A 13 -9.66 8.08 2.01
N LYS A 14 -9.54 9.25 2.65
CA LYS A 14 -8.44 9.55 3.59
C LYS A 14 -8.43 8.61 4.80
N MET A 15 -9.60 8.27 5.34
CA MET A 15 -9.73 7.35 6.47
C MET A 15 -9.37 5.90 6.10
N VAL A 16 -9.80 5.41 4.94
CA VAL A 16 -9.44 4.06 4.46
C VAL A 16 -7.93 3.99 4.19
N ASN A 17 -7.36 5.02 3.58
CA ASN A 17 -5.92 5.09 3.30
C ASN A 17 -5.07 5.19 4.57
N SER A 18 -5.56 5.83 5.65
CA SER A 18 -4.78 5.94 6.89
C SER A 18 -4.53 4.56 7.54
N VAL A 19 -5.43 3.59 7.35
CA VAL A 19 -5.21 2.20 7.80
C VAL A 19 -3.96 1.60 7.14
N ALA A 20 -3.78 1.81 5.84
CA ALA A 20 -2.59 1.35 5.11
C ALA A 20 -1.32 2.08 5.58
N ALA A 21 -1.39 3.36 5.95
CA ALA A 21 -0.26 4.06 6.56
C ALA A 21 0.11 3.45 7.92
N PHE A 22 -0.85 3.10 8.78
CA PHE A 22 -0.53 2.45 10.05
C PHE A 22 0.18 1.10 9.84
N VAL A 23 -0.27 0.30 8.87
CA VAL A 23 0.41 -0.95 8.48
C VAL A 23 1.82 -0.67 7.97
N GLY A 24 1.98 0.31 7.09
CA GLY A 24 3.30 0.71 6.55
C GLY A 24 4.27 1.18 7.65
N VAL A 25 3.82 2.03 8.56
CA VAL A 25 4.61 2.48 9.73
C VAL A 25 4.96 1.30 10.63
N GLY A 26 4.02 0.39 10.89
CA GLY A 26 4.27 -0.83 11.65
C GLY A 26 5.37 -1.70 11.02
N LEU A 27 5.32 -1.92 9.70
CA LEU A 27 6.34 -2.65 8.95
C LEU A 27 7.71 -1.97 9.00
N ILE A 28 7.76 -0.64 8.89
CA ILE A 28 9.01 0.13 9.02
C ILE A 28 9.60 -0.06 10.42
N LEU A 29 8.79 0.16 11.47
CA LEU A 29 9.25 0.03 12.86
C LEU A 29 9.72 -1.39 13.16
N TYR A 30 8.98 -2.41 12.69
CA TYR A 30 9.37 -3.81 12.84
C TYR A 30 10.68 -4.12 12.12
N SER A 31 10.87 -3.60 10.91
CA SER A 31 12.11 -3.78 10.15
C SER A 31 13.30 -3.10 10.82
N LEU A 32 13.12 -1.88 11.33
CA LEU A 32 14.14 -1.17 12.11
C LEU A 32 14.48 -1.92 13.40
N TRP A 33 13.48 -2.51 14.06
CA TRP A 33 13.68 -3.36 15.23
C TRP A 33 14.53 -4.59 14.88
N MET A 34 14.25 -5.27 13.75
CA MET A 34 15.06 -6.41 13.27
C MET A 34 16.51 -6.01 12.96
N ILE A 35 16.73 -4.85 12.34
CA ILE A 35 18.09 -4.33 12.09
C ILE A 35 18.83 -4.10 13.41
N ASN A 36 18.17 -3.48 14.38
CA ASN A 36 18.77 -3.21 15.69
C ASN A 36 19.06 -4.51 16.47
N ASP A 37 18.15 -5.48 16.43
CA ASP A 37 18.35 -6.79 17.06
C ASP A 37 19.55 -7.53 16.43
N TRP A 38 19.62 -7.57 15.10
CA TRP A 38 20.76 -8.14 14.37
C TRP A 38 22.08 -7.46 14.74
N PHE A 39 22.09 -6.11 14.78
CA PHE A 39 23.27 -5.34 15.13
C PHE A 39 23.74 -5.63 16.56
N ARG A 40 22.81 -5.87 17.50
CA ARG A 40 23.15 -6.26 18.88
C ARG A 40 23.81 -7.62 18.96
N GLN A 41 23.43 -8.56 18.10
CA GLN A 41 23.96 -9.92 18.11
C GLN A 41 25.31 -10.05 17.39
N THR A 42 25.47 -9.35 16.25
CA THR A 42 26.62 -9.52 15.35
C THR A 42 27.61 -8.36 15.38
N HIS A 43 27.24 -7.23 15.99
CA HIS A 43 27.98 -5.96 15.92
C HIS A 43 28.23 -5.45 14.49
N ALA A 44 27.44 -5.92 13.53
CA ALA A 44 27.52 -5.55 12.12
C ALA A 44 26.12 -5.26 11.57
N PHE A 45 26.05 -4.43 10.52
CA PHE A 45 24.79 -4.26 9.80
C PHE A 45 24.44 -5.51 9.00
N PRO A 46 23.14 -5.81 8.79
CA PRO A 46 22.72 -6.92 7.94
C PRO A 46 23.33 -6.78 6.54
N THR A 47 23.75 -7.90 5.95
CA THR A 47 24.26 -7.93 4.57
C THR A 47 23.12 -8.20 3.59
N ALA A 48 23.41 -8.27 2.29
CA ALA A 48 22.42 -8.62 1.27
C ALA A 48 21.70 -9.97 1.51
N GLY A 49 22.28 -10.86 2.32
CA GLY A 49 21.64 -12.12 2.73
C GLY A 49 20.45 -11.95 3.68
N ALA A 50 20.26 -10.77 4.26
CA ALA A 50 19.12 -10.41 5.11
C ALA A 50 17.95 -9.82 4.30
N TRP A 51 17.65 -10.43 3.16
CA TRP A 51 16.69 -9.91 2.18
C TRP A 51 15.30 -9.69 2.79
N PHE A 52 14.90 -10.50 3.77
CA PHE A 52 13.60 -10.36 4.44
C PHE A 52 13.45 -9.03 5.20
N ILE A 53 14.52 -8.57 5.85
CA ILE A 53 14.53 -7.29 6.57
C ILE A 53 14.37 -6.13 5.59
N TYR A 54 15.12 -6.16 4.48
CA TYR A 54 15.09 -5.07 3.49
C TYR A 54 13.79 -5.03 2.68
N THR A 55 13.23 -6.20 2.33
CA THR A 55 11.94 -6.28 1.65
C THR A 55 10.81 -5.79 2.56
N SER A 56 10.81 -6.15 3.84
CA SER A 56 9.85 -5.63 4.83
C SER A 56 9.93 -4.11 5.00
N PHE A 57 11.16 -3.56 5.06
CA PHE A 57 11.38 -2.13 5.16
C PHE A 57 10.91 -1.40 3.89
N GLY A 58 11.32 -1.89 2.72
CA GLY A 58 10.93 -1.35 1.43
C GLY A 58 9.42 -1.38 1.21
N LEU A 59 8.75 -2.49 1.56
CA LEU A 59 7.30 -2.61 1.50
C LEU A 59 6.61 -1.58 2.41
N GLY A 60 7.08 -1.42 3.64
CA GLY A 60 6.57 -0.42 4.58
C GLY A 60 6.70 1.01 4.05
N VAL A 61 7.85 1.38 3.49
CA VAL A 61 8.07 2.69 2.85
C VAL A 61 7.15 2.88 1.65
N SER A 62 7.02 1.89 0.76
CA SER A 62 6.14 1.97 -0.41
C SER A 62 4.67 2.18 -0.01
N LEU A 63 4.17 1.46 1.01
CA LEU A 63 2.80 1.65 1.51
C LEU A 63 2.56 3.05 2.07
N CYS A 64 3.54 3.60 2.80
CA CYS A 64 3.50 4.99 3.27
C CYS A 64 3.46 5.98 2.10
N LEU A 65 4.28 5.78 1.06
CA LEU A 65 4.28 6.65 -0.13
C LEU A 65 2.96 6.58 -0.90
N ILE A 66 2.42 5.39 -1.14
CA ILE A 66 1.11 5.20 -1.80
C ILE A 66 0.02 5.91 -0.99
N THR A 67 0.06 5.80 0.34
CA THR A 67 -0.88 6.49 1.22
C THR A 67 -0.75 8.00 1.14
N CYS A 68 0.48 8.54 1.15
CA CYS A 68 0.73 9.97 0.95
C CYS A 68 0.15 10.46 -0.39
N PHE A 69 0.36 9.72 -1.48
CA PHE A 69 -0.26 10.03 -2.77
C PHE A 69 -1.79 9.97 -2.70
N GLY A 70 -2.38 9.03 -1.95
CA GLY A 70 -3.83 8.96 -1.73
C GLY A 70 -4.37 10.18 -0.98
N HIS A 71 -3.69 10.65 0.06
CA HIS A 71 -4.08 11.87 0.78
C HIS A 71 -3.97 13.11 -0.12
N LEU A 72 -2.87 13.24 -0.87
CA LEU A 72 -2.66 14.32 -1.83
C LEU A 72 -3.70 14.29 -2.97
N ALA A 73 -4.03 13.11 -3.49
CA ALA A 73 -5.05 12.94 -4.52
C ALA A 73 -6.45 13.33 -4.00
N ALA A 74 -6.77 12.94 -2.77
CA ALA A 74 -8.03 13.32 -2.14
C ALA A 74 -8.14 14.83 -1.90
N GLU A 75 -7.04 15.49 -1.53
CA GLU A 75 -7.02 16.94 -1.23
C GLU A 75 -6.99 17.81 -2.50
N THR A 76 -6.14 17.48 -3.46
CA THR A 76 -6.01 18.25 -4.70
C THR A 76 -7.20 18.08 -5.63
N ALA A 77 -7.91 16.94 -5.55
CA ALA A 77 -9.02 16.58 -6.43
C ALA A 77 -8.69 16.78 -7.94
N ASN A 78 -7.41 16.70 -8.31
CA ASN A 78 -6.96 16.80 -9.70
C ASN A 78 -7.09 15.42 -10.37
N CYS A 79 -7.64 15.38 -11.59
CA CYS A 79 -7.83 14.17 -12.38
C CYS A 79 -6.53 13.35 -12.52
N HIS A 80 -5.39 14.00 -12.77
CA HIS A 80 -4.10 13.32 -12.92
C HIS A 80 -3.57 12.72 -11.61
N GLY A 81 -3.75 13.42 -10.49
CA GLY A 81 -3.31 12.93 -9.17
C GLY A 81 -4.11 11.71 -8.73
N LEU A 82 -5.43 11.75 -8.95
CA LEU A 82 -6.33 10.64 -8.67
C LEU A 82 -6.08 9.45 -9.60
N ALA A 83 -5.79 9.70 -10.89
CA ALA A 83 -5.39 8.67 -11.84
C ALA A 83 -4.07 7.99 -11.44
N CYS A 84 -3.04 8.76 -11.07
CA CYS A 84 -1.77 8.22 -10.60
C CYS A 84 -1.96 7.33 -9.35
N TYR A 85 -2.71 7.83 -8.36
CA TYR A 85 -3.04 7.06 -7.16
C TYR A 85 -3.78 5.76 -7.48
N MET A 86 -4.82 5.80 -8.33
CA MET A 86 -5.54 4.60 -8.74
C MET A 86 -4.64 3.60 -9.46
N SER A 87 -3.74 4.07 -10.35
CA SER A 87 -2.77 3.20 -11.01
C SER A 87 -1.84 2.53 -10.01
N LEU A 88 -1.35 3.25 -8.99
CA LEU A 88 -0.49 2.68 -7.95
C LEU A 88 -1.22 1.61 -7.12
N VAL A 89 -2.45 1.87 -6.70
CA VAL A 89 -3.26 0.89 -5.94
C VAL A 89 -3.61 -0.32 -6.81
N PHE A 90 -3.92 -0.11 -8.09
CA PHE A 90 -4.16 -1.21 -9.02
C PHE A 90 -2.92 -2.08 -9.21
N LEU A 91 -1.74 -1.49 -9.37
CA LEU A 91 -0.48 -2.22 -9.45
C LEU A 91 -0.20 -3.01 -8.16
N LEU A 92 -0.55 -2.45 -6.99
CA LEU A 92 -0.42 -3.15 -5.71
C LEU A 92 -1.34 -4.38 -5.64
N VAL A 93 -2.61 -4.24 -6.03
CA VAL A 93 -3.57 -5.37 -6.11
C VAL A 93 -3.08 -6.44 -7.09
N MET A 94 -2.55 -6.04 -8.25
CA MET A 94 -2.02 -6.98 -9.24
C MET A 94 -0.77 -7.70 -8.71
N LEU A 95 0.11 -7.00 -7.98
CA LEU A 95 1.27 -7.61 -7.33
C LEU A 95 0.84 -8.62 -6.25
N GLU A 96 -0.13 -8.26 -5.40
CA GLU A 96 -0.69 -9.16 -4.40
C GLU A 96 -1.33 -10.40 -5.02
N ALA A 97 -2.12 -10.21 -6.09
CA ALA A 97 -2.72 -11.32 -6.84
C ALA A 97 -1.67 -12.21 -7.51
N ALA A 98 -0.59 -11.63 -8.05
CA ALA A 98 0.51 -12.39 -8.65
C ALA A 98 1.25 -13.22 -7.59
N VAL A 99 1.60 -12.64 -6.44
CA VAL A 99 2.24 -13.36 -5.33
C VAL A 99 1.32 -14.45 -4.77
N ALA A 100 0.03 -14.16 -4.59
CA ALA A 100 -0.94 -15.15 -4.12
C ALA A 100 -1.12 -16.29 -5.13
N ALA A 101 -1.18 -15.98 -6.43
CA ALA A 101 -1.26 -16.98 -7.48
C ALA A 101 -0.01 -17.86 -7.52
N ASP A 102 1.17 -17.27 -7.38
CA ASP A 102 2.44 -18.00 -7.33
C ASP A 102 2.47 -18.98 -6.15
N VAL A 103 2.16 -18.51 -4.93
CA VAL A 103 2.09 -19.35 -3.73
C VAL A 103 1.04 -20.48 -3.83
N ILE A 104 -0.09 -20.24 -4.51
CA ILE A 104 -1.16 -21.24 -4.64
C ILE A 104 -0.89 -22.26 -5.76
N LEU A 105 -0.34 -21.81 -6.88
CA LEU A 105 -0.16 -22.63 -8.09
C LEU A 105 1.16 -23.38 -8.08
N ASN A 106 2.22 -22.78 -7.55
CA ASN A 106 3.53 -23.38 -7.46
C ASN A 106 3.62 -24.24 -6.19
N ARG A 107 3.66 -25.57 -6.36
CA ARG A 107 3.75 -26.51 -5.22
C ARG A 107 5.05 -26.38 -4.45
N ASP A 108 6.11 -25.96 -5.13
CA ASP A 108 7.47 -25.90 -4.61
C ASP A 108 7.94 -24.46 -4.42
N TRP A 109 7.00 -23.50 -4.29
CA TRP A 109 7.28 -22.06 -4.13
C TRP A 109 8.24 -21.74 -2.98
N GLU A 110 8.26 -22.58 -1.94
CA GLU A 110 9.17 -22.41 -0.81
C GLU A 110 10.63 -22.66 -1.19
N GLU A 111 10.91 -23.48 -2.21
CA GLU A 111 12.25 -23.79 -2.69
C GLU A 111 12.82 -22.69 -3.59
N ASP A 112 11.97 -21.91 -4.26
CA ASP A 112 12.37 -20.80 -5.14
C ASP A 112 12.82 -19.55 -4.36
N ILE A 113 12.44 -19.45 -3.08
CA ILE A 113 12.79 -18.31 -2.23
C ILE A 113 14.19 -18.54 -1.61
N PRO A 114 15.13 -17.57 -1.76
CA PRO A 114 16.45 -17.71 -1.17
C PRO A 114 16.37 -17.78 0.36
N GLU A 115 17.24 -18.58 0.97
CA GLU A 115 17.31 -18.68 2.42
C GLU A 115 17.74 -17.35 3.04
N ASP A 116 16.99 -16.90 4.04
CA ASP A 116 17.28 -15.68 4.80
C ASP A 116 18.33 -15.98 5.88
N GLN A 117 19.51 -15.36 5.78
CA GLN A 117 20.61 -15.57 6.71
C GLN A 117 20.27 -15.17 8.15
N THR A 118 19.23 -14.36 8.34
CA THR A 118 18.80 -13.92 9.67
C THR A 118 17.85 -14.90 10.36
N GLY A 119 17.31 -15.88 9.62
CA GLY A 119 16.30 -16.82 10.11
C GLY A 119 14.93 -16.18 10.41
N ARG A 120 14.79 -14.86 10.24
CA ARG A 120 13.58 -14.09 10.56
C ARG A 120 12.44 -14.43 9.61
N PHE A 121 12.74 -14.75 8.36
CA PHE A 121 11.74 -15.24 7.42
C PHE A 121 11.12 -16.56 7.87
N ASN A 122 11.93 -17.50 8.39
CA ASN A 122 11.41 -18.79 8.87
C ASN A 122 10.51 -18.61 10.10
N GLU A 123 10.89 -17.71 11.01
CA GLU A 123 10.07 -17.32 12.16
C GLU A 123 8.74 -16.70 11.73
N PHE A 124 8.75 -15.85 10.70
CA PHE A 124 7.55 -15.28 10.09
C PHE A 124 6.64 -16.34 9.45
N LYS A 125 7.20 -17.32 8.72
CA LYS A 125 6.43 -18.46 8.19
C LYS A 125 5.76 -19.25 9.32
N ASN A 126 6.47 -19.50 10.41
CA ASN A 126 5.92 -20.19 11.58
C ASN A 126 4.79 -19.38 12.23
N PHE A 127 4.92 -18.05 12.30
CA PHE A 127 3.85 -17.18 12.78
C PHE A 127 2.59 -17.27 11.91
N ILE A 128 2.73 -17.23 10.57
CA ILE A 128 1.60 -17.38 9.64
C ILE A 128 0.93 -18.74 9.83
N ARG A 129 1.71 -19.82 9.87
CA ARG A 129 1.17 -21.18 10.04
C ARG A 129 0.48 -21.38 11.39
N SER A 130 0.95 -20.69 12.43
CA SER A 130 0.34 -20.70 13.76
C SER A 130 -0.94 -19.87 13.86
N ASN A 131 -1.16 -18.92 12.95
CA ASN A 131 -2.23 -17.92 13.02
C ASN A 131 -2.94 -17.77 11.66
N ASP A 132 -3.16 -18.88 10.97
CA ASP A 132 -3.64 -18.91 9.59
C ASP A 132 -5.00 -18.20 9.42
N GLU A 133 -5.92 -18.42 10.37
CA GLU A 133 -7.24 -17.76 10.37
C GLU A 133 -7.10 -16.24 10.47
N LEU A 134 -6.28 -15.75 11.41
CA LEU A 134 -6.05 -14.33 11.61
C LEU A 134 -5.36 -13.70 10.40
N CYS A 135 -4.34 -14.36 9.85
CA CYS A 135 -3.65 -13.90 8.64
C CYS A 135 -4.59 -13.82 7.43
N ARG A 136 -5.51 -14.78 7.26
CA ARG A 136 -6.53 -14.73 6.20
C ARG A 136 -7.50 -13.56 6.38
N TRP A 137 -7.93 -13.28 7.60
CA TRP A 137 -8.78 -12.11 7.89
C TRP A 137 -8.04 -10.79 7.61
N ILE A 138 -6.78 -10.67 8.03
CA ILE A 138 -5.95 -9.50 7.76
C ILE A 138 -5.81 -9.29 6.25
N GLY A 139 -5.47 -10.35 5.50
CA GLY A 139 -5.36 -10.29 4.04
C GLY A 139 -6.66 -9.84 3.38
N SER A 140 -7.80 -10.39 3.83
CA SER A 140 -9.13 -10.02 3.32
C SER A 140 -9.46 -8.55 3.58
N VAL A 141 -9.12 -8.02 4.77
CA VAL A 141 -9.33 -6.61 5.12
C VAL A 141 -8.47 -5.68 4.27
N ILE A 142 -7.21 -6.05 3.98
CA ILE A 142 -6.30 -5.26 3.13
C ILE A 142 -6.85 -5.15 1.71
N VAL A 143 -7.21 -6.28 1.09
CA VAL A 143 -7.76 -6.30 -0.28
C VAL A 143 -9.09 -5.54 -0.34
N ALA A 144 -9.96 -5.70 0.66
CA ALA A 144 -11.21 -4.95 0.75
C ALA A 144 -10.98 -3.44 0.89
N ALA A 145 -10.00 -3.01 1.68
CA ALA A 145 -9.63 -1.61 1.82
C ALA A 145 -9.10 -1.03 0.50
N GLN A 146 -8.24 -1.75 -0.21
CA GLN A 146 -7.74 -1.34 -1.53
C GLN A 146 -8.87 -1.23 -2.57
N ALA A 147 -9.78 -2.20 -2.62
CA ALA A 147 -10.94 -2.17 -3.51
C ALA A 147 -11.87 -0.99 -3.19
N MET A 148 -12.12 -0.74 -1.91
CA MET A 148 -12.90 0.42 -1.45
C MET A 148 -12.22 1.74 -1.82
N SER A 149 -10.90 1.83 -1.66
CA SER A 149 -10.10 2.99 -2.06
C SER A 149 -10.20 3.27 -3.57
N LEU A 150 -10.11 2.23 -4.41
CA LEU A 150 -10.31 2.35 -5.86
C LEU A 150 -11.72 2.81 -6.20
N PHE A 151 -12.74 2.22 -5.57
CA PHE A 151 -14.13 2.57 -5.79
C PHE A 151 -14.43 4.03 -5.43
N LEU A 152 -13.98 4.47 -4.24
CA LEU A 152 -14.13 5.86 -3.80
C LEU A 152 -13.36 6.83 -4.70
N ALA A 153 -12.14 6.48 -5.13
CA ALA A 153 -11.37 7.28 -6.06
C ALA A 153 -12.05 7.39 -7.44
N MET A 154 -12.67 6.32 -7.93
CA MET A 154 -13.44 6.35 -9.18
C MET A 154 -14.65 7.28 -9.09
N ILE A 155 -15.45 7.19 -8.02
CA ILE A 155 -16.59 8.10 -7.83
C ILE A 155 -16.11 9.54 -7.69
N LEU A 156 -15.06 9.77 -6.89
CA LEU A 156 -14.49 11.10 -6.71
C LEU A 156 -14.01 11.67 -8.05
N ARG A 157 -13.41 10.85 -8.93
CA ARG A 157 -12.99 11.24 -10.28
C ARG A 157 -14.18 11.62 -11.15
N ALA A 158 -15.24 10.81 -11.16
CA ALA A 158 -16.45 11.08 -11.94
C ALA A 158 -17.15 12.37 -11.51
N LEU A 159 -16.96 12.79 -10.26
CA LEU A 159 -17.45 14.06 -9.74
C LEU A 159 -16.54 15.24 -10.10
N VAL A 160 -15.27 15.06 -10.46
CA VAL A 160 -14.40 16.18 -10.87
C VAL A 160 -14.88 16.68 -12.25
N PRO A 161 -15.42 17.91 -12.37
CA PRO A 161 -15.76 18.44 -13.68
C PRO A 161 -14.48 18.61 -14.50
N ASP A 162 -14.47 18.03 -15.70
CA ASP A 162 -13.44 18.28 -16.72
C ASP A 162 -13.51 19.75 -17.15
N MET A 163 -12.91 20.67 -16.38
CA MET A 163 -12.78 22.07 -16.78
C MET A 163 -11.49 22.26 -17.57
N PRO A 164 -11.53 22.50 -18.89
CA PRO A 164 -10.36 22.93 -19.63
C PRO A 164 -9.95 24.35 -19.18
N PRO A 165 -8.65 24.63 -18.97
CA PRO A 165 -8.17 25.88 -18.37
C PRO A 165 -8.21 27.11 -19.28
N TYR A 166 -9.00 27.13 -20.37
CA TYR A 166 -8.90 28.18 -21.39
C TYR A 166 -10.17 29.01 -21.66
N GLN A 167 -11.25 28.85 -20.91
CA GLN A 167 -12.55 29.45 -21.28
C GLN A 167 -13.11 30.50 -20.29
N ASN A 168 -12.28 31.04 -19.41
CA ASN A 168 -12.70 32.14 -18.51
C ASN A 168 -12.10 33.51 -18.88
N ASP A 169 -11.01 33.57 -19.64
CA ASP A 169 -10.36 34.84 -20.01
C ASP A 169 -10.89 35.46 -21.31
N SER A 170 -11.61 34.71 -22.15
CA SER A 170 -12.14 35.21 -23.43
C SER A 170 -13.55 35.79 -23.37
N LEU A 171 -14.25 35.65 -22.23
CA LEU A 171 -15.63 36.12 -22.04
C LEU A 171 -15.77 37.37 -21.16
N ASN A 172 -14.67 37.86 -20.56
CA ASN A 172 -14.66 39.07 -19.73
C ASN A 172 -14.03 40.30 -20.41
N VAL A 173 -13.78 40.25 -21.72
CA VAL A 173 -13.17 41.37 -22.50
C VAL A 173 -14.08 41.80 -23.66
N ARG A 174 -15.40 41.68 -23.53
CA ARG A 174 -16.33 42.31 -24.47
C ARG A 174 -17.46 43.02 -23.74
#